data_AF-A0AAV2LU96-F1
#
_entry.id   AF-A0AAV2LU96-F1
#
_cell.length_a   1.000
_cell.length_b   1.000
_cell.length_c   1.000
_cell.angle_alpha   90.00
_cell.angle_beta   90.00
_cell.angle_gamma   90.00
#
_symmetry.space_group_name_H-M   'P 1'
#
loop_
_entity.id
_entity.type
_entity.pdbx_description
1 polymer ?
#
loop_
_entity_poly.entity_id
_entity_poly.type
_entity_poly.pdbx_seq_one_letter_code
_entity_poly.pdbx_strand_id
1 'polypeptide(L)'
;MTPASDANLDTFENGDVYQRKRGSHSTSAEAAEAGSKQQEASERASSSWRRVLLLILAITIHNIPEGLAVGVGFGAIGKTSGATFESARNLAIGIGIQNFPEGLAVSLPLRGSGVSTWKAFWYGQLSGMVEPVAGVLGAVAVVLAEPLLPYALAFAAGAMVYVVVDDIIPEAQVSGNGKLASWTSIFGFVVMMSLDVGLG
;
A
#
# COMPACT_ATOMS: atom_id res chain seq x y z
N MET A 1 -62.95 73.87 19.40
CA MET A 1 -61.50 74.08 19.22
C MET A 1 -60.81 72.84 19.77
N THR A 2 -60.26 71.99 18.90
CA THR A 2 -59.25 70.96 19.21
C THR A 2 -57.88 71.65 19.47
N PRO A 3 -56.76 70.96 19.82
CA PRO A 3 -56.49 69.56 20.21
C PRO A 3 -55.50 69.40 21.41
N ALA A 4 -55.19 68.16 21.82
CA ALA A 4 -53.88 67.61 22.31
C ALA A 4 -54.17 66.30 23.08
N SER A 5 -53.76 65.09 22.64
CA SER A 5 -52.39 64.51 22.65
C SER A 5 -51.79 64.55 24.07
N ASP A 6 -51.29 63.50 24.72
CA ASP A 6 -50.46 62.35 24.31
C ASP A 6 -50.56 61.24 25.40
N ALA A 7 -50.72 59.97 25.04
CA ALA A 7 -49.68 58.94 24.86
C ALA A 7 -49.45 58.06 26.11
N ASN A 8 -49.95 56.82 26.00
CA ASN A 8 -49.49 55.66 26.77
C ASN A 8 -48.00 55.45 26.46
N LEU A 9 -47.16 55.41 27.50
CA LEU A 9 -45.77 54.99 27.40
C LEU A 9 -45.75 53.46 27.51
N ASP A 10 -45.91 52.80 26.36
CA ASP A 10 -45.69 51.37 26.23
C ASP A 10 -44.20 51.06 26.23
N THR A 11 -43.85 50.20 27.18
CA THR A 11 -42.56 49.57 27.43
C THR A 11 -42.17 48.68 26.26
N PHE A 12 -41.38 49.13 25.28
CA PHE A 12 -40.71 48.22 24.34
C PHE A 12 -39.34 48.72 23.89
N GLU A 13 -38.48 47.76 23.61
CA GLU A 13 -37.14 47.87 23.00
C GLU A 13 -35.97 48.21 23.92
N ASN A 14 -35.51 47.19 24.65
CA ASN A 14 -34.09 47.10 24.99
C ASN A 14 -33.64 45.63 24.99
N GLY A 15 -33.45 45.07 23.78
CA GLY A 15 -33.06 43.66 23.59
C GLY A 15 -31.98 43.41 22.53
N ASP A 16 -31.80 44.28 21.53
CA ASP A 16 -31.15 43.84 20.28
C ASP A 16 -29.70 44.27 20.05
N VAL A 17 -29.03 44.87 21.05
CA VAL A 17 -27.65 45.36 20.87
C VAL A 17 -26.57 44.34 21.27
N TYR A 18 -26.93 43.22 21.94
CA TYR A 18 -25.97 42.20 22.37
C TYR A 18 -25.84 40.95 21.46
N GLN A 19 -26.53 40.91 20.31
CA GLN A 19 -26.49 39.74 19.41
C GLN A 19 -25.60 39.93 18.17
N ARG A 20 -25.21 41.17 17.81
CA ARG A 20 -24.58 41.41 16.50
C ARG A 20 -23.06 41.19 16.42
N LYS A 21 -22.35 41.16 17.56
CA LYS A 21 -20.88 41.01 17.60
C LYS A 21 -20.38 39.57 17.79
N ARG A 22 -21.28 38.63 18.07
CA ARG A 22 -20.93 37.21 18.34
C ARG A 22 -20.93 36.34 17.08
N GLY A 23 -21.75 36.68 16.07
CA GLY A 23 -21.83 35.91 14.81
C GLY A 23 -20.66 36.08 13.84
N SER A 24 -19.98 37.24 13.84
CA SER A 24 -18.85 37.49 12.92
C SER A 24 -17.55 36.78 13.33
N HIS A 25 -17.38 36.48 14.62
CA HIS A 25 -16.21 35.75 15.15
C HIS A 25 -16.41 34.23 15.14
N SER A 26 -17.66 33.73 15.22
CA SER A 26 -17.94 32.30 15.11
C SER A 26 -17.75 31.80 13.68
N THR A 27 -18.26 32.53 12.68
CA THR A 27 -18.18 32.10 11.27
C THR A 27 -16.74 32.08 10.73
N SER A 28 -15.87 32.96 11.22
CA SER A 28 -14.45 32.99 10.83
C SER A 28 -13.62 31.92 11.54
N ALA A 29 -13.95 31.57 12.79
CA ALA A 29 -13.36 30.43 13.49
C ALA A 29 -13.81 29.08 12.89
N GLU A 30 -15.10 28.93 12.59
CA GLU A 30 -15.67 27.72 11.96
C GLU A 30 -15.13 27.52 10.54
N ALA A 31 -14.93 28.59 9.76
CA ALA A 31 -14.32 28.51 8.43
C ALA A 31 -12.81 28.16 8.50
N ALA A 32 -12.08 28.70 9.48
CA ALA A 32 -10.68 28.35 9.71
C ALA A 32 -10.50 26.91 10.19
N GLU A 33 -11.41 26.42 11.05
CA GLU A 33 -11.42 25.04 11.55
C GLU A 33 -11.90 24.04 10.50
N ALA A 34 -12.82 24.42 9.62
CA ALA A 34 -13.20 23.64 8.44
C ALA A 34 -12.04 23.57 7.43
N GLY A 35 -11.35 24.69 7.21
CA GLY A 35 -10.15 24.76 6.37
C GLY A 35 -9.02 23.87 6.87
N SER A 36 -8.73 23.90 8.18
CA SER A 36 -7.69 23.03 8.78
C SER A 36 -8.06 21.55 8.70
N LYS A 37 -9.32 21.18 8.98
CA LYS A 37 -9.80 19.79 8.86
C LYS A 37 -9.74 19.28 7.43
N GLN A 38 -10.06 20.12 6.45
CA GLN A 38 -10.02 19.75 5.03
C GLN A 38 -8.58 19.63 4.52
N GLN A 39 -7.67 20.46 5.03
CA GLN A 39 -6.24 20.40 4.74
C GLN A 39 -5.58 19.17 5.37
N GLU A 40 -5.88 18.86 6.63
CA GLU A 40 -5.43 17.62 7.30
C GLU A 40 -5.96 16.35 6.62
N ALA A 41 -7.23 16.34 6.20
CA ALA A 41 -7.81 15.20 5.47
C ALA A 41 -7.15 14.99 4.09
N SER A 42 -6.86 16.07 3.37
CA SER A 42 -6.15 16.02 2.08
C SER A 42 -4.71 15.53 2.26
N GLU A 43 -4.01 16.00 3.29
CA GLU A 43 -2.65 15.56 3.59
C GLU A 43 -2.60 14.07 3.94
N ARG A 44 -3.53 13.58 4.78
CA ARG A 44 -3.67 12.15 5.11
C ARG A 44 -4.01 11.29 3.90
N ALA A 45 -4.90 11.77 3.03
CA ALA A 45 -5.23 11.05 1.79
C ALA A 45 -4.00 10.98 0.85
N SER A 46 -3.26 12.08 0.71
CA SER A 46 -2.06 12.13 -0.14
C SER A 46 -0.94 11.22 0.37
N SER A 47 -0.74 11.13 1.69
CA SER A 47 0.28 10.28 2.29
C SER A 47 -0.08 8.80 2.18
N SER A 48 -1.36 8.45 2.37
CA SER A 48 -1.88 7.09 2.15
C SER A 48 -1.70 6.64 0.71
N TRP A 49 -2.05 7.47 -0.28
CA TRP A 49 -1.84 7.16 -1.69
C TRP A 49 -0.36 6.98 -2.05
N ARG A 50 0.52 7.82 -1.50
CA ARG A 50 1.97 7.69 -1.70
C ARG A 50 2.48 6.36 -1.17
N ARG A 51 2.05 5.93 0.02
CA ARG A 51 2.42 4.61 0.58
C ARG A 51 1.95 3.45 -0.30
N VAL A 52 0.70 3.50 -0.76
CA VAL A 52 0.15 2.48 -1.68
C VAL A 52 0.95 2.40 -2.97
N LEU A 53 1.32 3.53 -3.56
CA LEU A 53 2.14 3.57 -4.77
C LEU A 53 3.56 3.03 -4.54
N LEU A 54 4.20 3.38 -3.43
CA LEU A 54 5.52 2.87 -3.08
C LEU A 54 5.50 1.36 -2.87
N LEU A 55 4.46 0.83 -2.21
CA LEU A 55 4.26 -0.60 -2.02
C LEU A 55 4.08 -1.33 -3.36
N ILE A 56 3.23 -0.81 -4.25
CA ILE A 56 3.03 -1.38 -5.60
C ILE A 56 4.35 -1.40 -6.38
N LEU A 57 5.09 -0.30 -6.35
CA LEU A 57 6.36 -0.18 -7.06
C LEU A 57 7.39 -1.16 -6.49
N ALA A 58 7.50 -1.27 -5.17
CA ALA A 58 8.41 -2.18 -4.51
C ALA A 58 8.13 -3.64 -4.89
N ILE A 59 6.88 -4.08 -4.78
CA ILE A 59 6.46 -5.44 -5.13
C ILE A 59 6.73 -5.71 -6.62
N THR A 60 6.39 -4.76 -7.48
CA THR A 60 6.65 -4.89 -8.93
C THR A 60 8.14 -5.05 -9.22
N ILE A 61 9.02 -4.28 -8.55
CA ILE A 61 10.47 -4.41 -8.72
C ILE A 61 10.98 -5.74 -8.18
N HIS A 62 10.41 -6.26 -7.09
CA HIS A 62 10.80 -7.54 -6.49
C HIS A 62 10.47 -8.74 -7.38
N ASN A 63 9.34 -8.68 -8.09
CA ASN A 63 8.90 -9.71 -9.03
C ASN A 63 9.82 -9.91 -10.24
N ILE A 64 10.69 -8.92 -10.56
CA ILE A 64 11.61 -9.02 -11.69
C ILE A 64 12.72 -10.06 -11.41
N PRO A 65 13.50 -9.94 -10.32
CA PRO A 65 14.45 -10.98 -9.91
C PRO A 65 13.84 -12.38 -9.77
N GLU A 66 12.63 -12.49 -9.26
CA GLU A 66 11.93 -13.78 -9.13
C GLU A 66 11.62 -14.40 -10.50
N GLY A 67 11.02 -13.61 -11.39
CA GLY A 67 10.77 -14.05 -12.76
C GLY A 67 12.06 -14.46 -13.45
N LEU A 68 13.12 -13.66 -13.34
CA LEU A 68 14.45 -14.02 -13.87
C LEU A 68 14.96 -15.33 -13.27
N ALA A 69 14.80 -15.58 -11.97
CA ALA A 69 15.23 -16.81 -11.31
C ALA A 69 14.48 -18.03 -11.85
N VAL A 70 13.15 -17.95 -12.03
CA VAL A 70 12.35 -19.00 -12.68
C VAL A 70 12.84 -19.23 -14.11
N GLY A 71 13.00 -18.17 -14.89
CA GLY A 71 13.45 -18.21 -16.27
C GLY A 71 14.82 -18.86 -16.43
N VAL A 72 15.80 -18.43 -15.62
CA VAL A 72 17.15 -18.99 -15.60
C VAL A 72 17.12 -20.45 -15.14
N GLY A 73 16.33 -20.79 -14.13
CA GLY A 73 16.16 -22.16 -13.67
C GLY A 73 15.75 -23.11 -14.82
N PHE A 74 14.73 -22.72 -15.59
CA PHE A 74 14.31 -23.50 -16.76
C PHE A 74 15.32 -23.44 -17.93
N GLY A 75 15.91 -22.27 -18.20
CA GLY A 75 16.86 -22.09 -19.30
C GLY A 75 18.24 -22.72 -19.05
N ALA A 76 18.56 -23.04 -17.80
CA ALA A 76 19.79 -23.71 -17.41
C ALA A 76 19.68 -25.25 -17.40
N ILE A 77 18.50 -25.82 -17.66
CA ILE A 77 18.28 -27.26 -17.59
C ILE A 77 19.32 -28.01 -18.45
N GLY A 78 20.03 -28.95 -17.83
CA GLY A 78 21.06 -29.76 -18.49
C GLY A 78 22.42 -29.08 -18.66
N LYS A 79 22.61 -27.83 -18.23
CA LYS A 79 23.93 -27.15 -18.23
C LYS A 79 24.83 -27.60 -17.08
N THR A 80 24.22 -27.98 -15.95
CA THR A 80 24.91 -28.53 -14.78
C THR A 80 24.13 -29.71 -14.21
N SER A 81 24.77 -30.53 -13.39
CA SER A 81 24.12 -31.66 -12.70
C SER A 81 23.00 -31.23 -11.75
N GLY A 82 23.02 -29.98 -11.27
CA GLY A 82 21.99 -29.41 -10.39
C GLY A 82 20.83 -28.74 -11.12
N ALA A 83 21.04 -28.26 -12.35
CA ALA A 83 20.01 -27.62 -13.15
C ALA A 83 19.10 -28.68 -13.81
N THR A 84 18.17 -29.22 -13.02
CA THR A 84 17.19 -30.22 -13.47
C THR A 84 15.82 -29.60 -13.69
N PHE A 85 14.98 -30.26 -14.47
CA PHE A 85 13.58 -29.87 -14.62
C PHE A 85 12.85 -29.86 -13.27
N GLU A 86 13.18 -30.80 -12.38
CA GLU A 86 12.54 -30.88 -11.06
C GLU A 86 12.89 -29.68 -10.18
N SER A 87 14.16 -29.27 -10.16
CA SER A 87 14.61 -28.09 -9.42
C SER A 87 13.94 -26.82 -9.96
N ALA A 88 13.93 -26.62 -11.28
CA ALA A 88 13.28 -25.47 -11.90
C ALA A 88 11.75 -25.44 -11.66
N ARG A 89 11.09 -26.60 -11.74
CA ARG A 89 9.66 -26.75 -11.45
C ARG A 89 9.36 -26.40 -9.99
N ASN A 90 10.11 -26.96 -9.05
CA ASN A 90 9.82 -26.75 -7.64
C ASN A 90 10.08 -25.29 -7.24
N LEU A 91 11.13 -24.65 -7.77
CA LEU A 91 11.38 -23.21 -7.63
C LEU A 91 10.19 -22.38 -8.15
N ALA A 92 9.69 -22.69 -9.34
CA ALA A 92 8.55 -21.97 -9.93
C ALA A 92 7.26 -22.14 -9.11
N ILE A 93 7.05 -23.32 -8.51
CA ILE A 93 5.92 -23.54 -7.60
C ILE A 93 6.09 -22.72 -6.31
N GLY A 94 7.31 -22.71 -5.73
CA GLY A 94 7.61 -21.92 -4.54
C GLY A 94 7.31 -20.44 -4.74
N ILE A 95 7.85 -19.86 -5.82
CA ILE A 95 7.62 -18.47 -6.24
C ILE A 95 6.13 -18.22 -6.53
N GLY A 96 5.45 -19.13 -7.23
CA GLY A 96 4.02 -18.99 -7.50
C GLY A 96 3.15 -18.94 -6.24
N ILE A 97 3.52 -19.66 -5.17
CA ILE A 97 2.77 -19.67 -3.92
C ILE A 97 2.93 -18.35 -3.15
N GLN A 98 4.13 -17.77 -3.09
CA GLN A 98 4.38 -16.49 -2.41
C GLN A 98 3.77 -15.29 -3.15
N ASN A 99 3.62 -15.39 -4.47
CA ASN A 99 3.08 -14.28 -5.29
C ASN A 99 1.59 -14.05 -5.03
N PHE A 100 0.88 -15.04 -4.48
CA PHE A 100 -0.50 -14.86 -4.06
C PHE A 100 -0.63 -13.90 -2.84
N PRO A 101 0.04 -14.13 -1.70
CA PRO A 101 0.16 -13.14 -0.63
C PRO A 101 0.61 -11.74 -1.10
N GLU A 102 1.57 -11.65 -2.03
CA GLU A 102 2.04 -10.36 -2.54
C GLU A 102 1.00 -9.61 -3.37
N GLY A 103 0.29 -10.32 -4.27
CA GLY A 103 -0.82 -9.74 -5.02
C GLY A 103 -1.95 -9.24 -4.10
N LEU A 104 -2.19 -9.94 -2.98
CA LEU A 104 -3.11 -9.47 -1.94
C LEU A 104 -2.56 -8.24 -1.19
N ALA A 105 -1.26 -8.18 -0.92
CA ALA A 105 -0.61 -7.03 -0.30
C ALA A 105 -0.72 -5.75 -1.15
N VAL A 106 -0.83 -5.87 -2.48
CA VAL A 106 -1.20 -4.75 -3.37
C VAL A 106 -2.70 -4.47 -3.36
N SER A 107 -3.51 -5.52 -3.45
CA SER A 107 -4.97 -5.38 -3.65
C SER A 107 -5.70 -4.81 -2.43
N LEU A 108 -5.31 -5.20 -1.21
CA LEU A 108 -6.01 -4.81 0.01
C LEU A 108 -5.84 -3.32 0.35
N PRO A 109 -4.63 -2.71 0.28
CA PRO A 109 -4.45 -1.28 0.48
C PRO A 109 -5.16 -0.43 -0.58
N LEU A 110 -5.14 -0.84 -1.85
CA LEU A 110 -5.92 -0.19 -2.92
C LEU A 110 -7.41 -0.23 -2.64
N ARG A 111 -7.92 -1.35 -2.13
CA ARG A 111 -9.33 -1.44 -1.72
C ARG A 111 -9.60 -0.51 -0.54
N GLY A 112 -8.68 -0.43 0.42
CA GLY A 112 -8.74 0.48 1.57
C GLY A 112 -8.73 1.96 1.18
N SER A 113 -8.08 2.34 0.08
CA SER A 113 -8.07 3.72 -0.45
C SER A 113 -9.32 4.10 -1.25
N GLY A 114 -10.30 3.19 -1.36
CA GLY A 114 -11.60 3.44 -2.01
C GLY A 114 -11.72 2.86 -3.42
N VAL A 115 -10.71 2.16 -3.95
CA VAL A 115 -10.82 1.48 -5.26
C VAL A 115 -11.82 0.32 -5.16
N SER A 116 -12.60 0.09 -6.21
CA SER A 116 -13.52 -1.06 -6.27
C SER A 116 -12.78 -2.39 -6.18
N THR A 117 -13.34 -3.40 -5.50
CA THR A 117 -12.71 -4.73 -5.29
C THR A 117 -12.12 -5.33 -6.56
N TRP A 118 -12.87 -5.28 -7.68
CA TRP A 118 -12.41 -5.85 -8.95
C TRP A 118 -11.20 -5.12 -9.55
N LYS A 119 -11.20 -3.78 -9.50
CA LYS A 119 -10.05 -2.98 -9.95
C LYS A 119 -8.83 -3.21 -9.06
N ALA A 120 -9.02 -3.26 -7.74
CA ALA A 120 -7.93 -3.51 -6.80
C ALA A 120 -7.28 -4.89 -7.03
N PHE A 121 -8.11 -5.93 -7.23
CA PHE A 121 -7.65 -7.26 -7.62
C PHE A 121 -6.86 -7.23 -8.93
N TRP A 122 -7.38 -6.56 -9.96
CA TRP A 122 -6.66 -6.43 -11.23
C TRP A 122 -5.31 -5.75 -11.07
N TYR A 123 -5.22 -4.68 -10.28
CA TYR A 123 -3.92 -4.05 -10.01
C TYR A 123 -2.94 -4.98 -9.31
N GLY A 124 -3.40 -5.83 -8.39
CA GLY A 124 -2.56 -6.87 -7.77
C GLY A 124 -2.05 -7.91 -8.78
N GLN A 125 -2.88 -8.32 -9.73
CA GLN A 125 -2.44 -9.22 -10.81
C GLN A 125 -1.47 -8.52 -11.76
N LEU A 126 -1.72 -7.24 -12.09
CA LEU A 126 -0.88 -6.46 -12.99
C LEU A 126 0.51 -6.22 -12.40
N SER A 127 0.65 -6.04 -11.08
CA SER A 127 1.96 -5.94 -10.44
C SER A 127 2.78 -7.24 -10.54
N GLY A 128 2.12 -8.40 -10.65
CA GLY A 128 2.77 -9.69 -10.90
C GLY A 128 3.11 -9.95 -12.36
N MET A 129 2.50 -9.24 -13.32
CA MET A 129 2.66 -9.56 -14.75
C MET A 129 4.05 -9.28 -15.31
N VAL A 130 4.90 -8.59 -14.55
CA VAL A 130 6.33 -8.41 -14.87
C VAL A 130 7.12 -9.72 -14.74
N GLU A 131 6.67 -10.65 -13.91
CA GLU A 131 7.36 -11.92 -13.64
C GLU A 131 7.39 -12.84 -14.88
N PRO A 132 6.28 -13.12 -15.60
CA PRO A 132 6.34 -13.87 -16.86
C PRO A 132 7.26 -13.25 -17.91
N VAL A 133 7.27 -11.91 -18.01
CA VAL A 133 8.14 -11.19 -18.97
C VAL A 133 9.61 -11.39 -18.57
N ALA A 134 9.92 -11.18 -17.29
CA ALA A 134 11.25 -11.40 -16.74
C ALA A 134 11.68 -12.86 -16.87
N GLY A 135 10.79 -13.84 -16.71
CA GLY A 135 11.07 -15.26 -16.88
C GLY A 135 11.41 -15.64 -18.31
N VAL A 136 10.69 -15.11 -19.30
CA VAL A 136 11.06 -15.31 -20.70
C VAL A 136 12.44 -14.70 -20.98
N LEU A 137 12.71 -13.49 -20.48
CA LEU A 137 14.02 -12.86 -20.64
C LEU A 137 15.14 -13.66 -19.96
N GLY A 138 14.91 -14.16 -18.74
CA GLY A 138 15.86 -15.00 -18.00
C GLY A 138 16.17 -16.31 -18.72
N ALA A 139 15.14 -16.95 -19.30
CA ALA A 139 15.30 -18.19 -20.06
C ALA A 139 16.08 -18.01 -21.38
N VAL A 140 15.94 -16.86 -22.05
CA VAL A 140 16.66 -16.56 -23.29
C VAL A 140 18.08 -16.05 -23.01
N ALA A 141 18.26 -15.27 -21.94
CA ALA A 141 19.51 -14.59 -21.61
C ALA A 141 20.29 -15.25 -20.46
N VAL A 142 20.15 -16.57 -20.26
CA VAL A 142 20.71 -17.31 -19.11
C VAL A 142 22.18 -16.98 -18.85
N VAL A 143 23.01 -16.95 -19.89
CA VAL A 143 24.47 -16.69 -19.75
C VAL A 143 24.76 -15.31 -19.16
N LEU A 144 23.91 -14.32 -19.44
CA LEU A 144 24.03 -12.98 -18.89
C LEU A 144 23.34 -12.87 -17.52
N ALA A 145 22.17 -13.49 -17.36
CA ALA A 145 21.35 -13.38 -16.17
C ALA A 145 21.91 -14.14 -14.97
N GLU A 146 22.43 -15.35 -15.17
CA GLU A 146 22.94 -16.24 -14.12
C GLU A 146 23.99 -15.58 -13.18
N PRO A 147 25.04 -14.89 -13.66
CA PRO A 147 25.98 -14.21 -12.77
C PRO A 147 25.42 -12.93 -12.12
N LEU A 148 24.37 -12.32 -12.69
CA LEU A 148 23.73 -11.11 -12.17
C LEU A 148 22.67 -11.42 -11.11
N LEU A 149 22.07 -12.61 -11.16
CA LEU A 149 20.97 -13.03 -10.30
C LEU A 149 21.25 -12.87 -8.80
N PRO A 150 22.41 -13.29 -8.23
CA PRO A 150 22.66 -13.17 -6.80
C PRO A 150 22.63 -11.71 -6.32
N TYR A 151 23.13 -10.80 -7.14
CA TYR A 151 23.12 -9.37 -6.84
C TYR A 151 21.72 -8.77 -6.98
N ALA A 152 20.99 -9.17 -8.03
CA ALA A 152 19.61 -8.74 -8.25
C ALA A 152 18.69 -9.20 -7.10
N LEU A 153 18.78 -10.47 -6.70
CA LEU A 153 18.02 -11.05 -5.59
C LEU A 153 18.40 -10.41 -4.26
N ALA A 154 19.69 -10.18 -3.98
CA ALA A 154 20.13 -9.52 -2.75
C ALA A 154 19.61 -8.08 -2.66
N PHE A 155 19.63 -7.33 -3.78
CA PHE A 155 19.06 -5.99 -3.86
C PHE A 155 17.54 -6.02 -3.63
N ALA A 156 16.84 -6.96 -4.27
CA ALA A 156 15.39 -7.13 -4.12
C ALA A 156 15.01 -7.45 -2.68
N ALA A 157 15.73 -8.38 -2.04
CA ALA A 157 15.52 -8.77 -0.65
C ALA A 157 15.71 -7.58 0.29
N GLY A 158 16.77 -6.78 0.09
CA GLY A 158 17.01 -5.56 0.87
C GLY A 158 15.87 -4.54 0.71
N ALA A 159 15.39 -4.33 -0.51
CA ALA A 159 14.26 -3.43 -0.78
C ALA A 159 12.98 -3.88 -0.07
N MET A 160 12.66 -5.18 -0.09
CA MET A 160 11.48 -5.70 0.59
C MET A 160 11.59 -5.64 2.11
N VAL A 161 12.78 -5.87 2.68
CA VAL A 161 13.01 -5.64 4.12
C VAL A 161 12.76 -4.19 4.48
N TYR A 162 13.26 -3.23 3.69
CA TYR A 162 13.00 -1.80 3.92
C TYR A 162 11.50 -1.48 3.91
N VAL A 163 10.77 -1.92 2.89
CA VAL A 163 9.31 -1.69 2.78
C VAL A 163 8.54 -2.31 3.93
N VAL A 164 8.90 -3.52 4.35
CA VAL A 164 8.24 -4.19 5.47
C VAL A 164 8.47 -3.42 6.77
N VAL A 165 9.71 -2.98 7.03
CA VAL A 165 10.10 -2.31 8.27
C VAL A 165 9.62 -0.86 8.34
N ASP A 166 9.71 -0.11 7.24
CA ASP A 166 9.43 1.33 7.21
C ASP A 166 7.96 1.64 6.92
N ASP A 167 7.28 0.79 6.14
CA ASP A 167 5.87 0.99 5.78
C ASP A 167 4.93 -0.01 6.45
N ILE A 168 5.07 -1.32 6.20
CA ILE A 168 4.04 -2.31 6.56
C ILE A 168 3.89 -2.49 8.08
N ILE A 169 4.99 -2.68 8.81
CA ILE A 169 4.94 -2.88 10.27
C ILE A 169 4.42 -1.63 10.99
N PRO A 170 4.93 -0.41 10.72
CA PRO A 170 4.42 0.81 11.34
C PRO A 170 2.94 1.05 11.03
N GLU A 171 2.49 0.83 9.80
CA GLU A 171 1.07 1.00 9.41
C GLU A 171 0.16 0.06 10.23
N ALA A 172 0.58 -1.19 10.42
CA ALA A 172 -0.17 -2.16 11.20
C ALA A 172 -0.23 -1.80 12.70
N GLN A 173 0.82 -1.17 13.23
CA GLN A 173 0.86 -0.68 14.62
C GLN A 173 -0.05 0.54 14.82
N VAL A 174 -0.01 1.51 13.90
CA VAL A 174 -0.88 2.70 13.91
C VAL A 174 -2.36 2.31 13.79
N SER A 175 -2.65 1.23 13.05
CA SER A 175 -4.00 0.68 12.90
C SER A 175 -4.52 -0.08 14.14
N GLY A 176 -3.77 -0.11 15.24
CA GLY A 176 -4.16 -0.76 16.51
C GLY A 176 -3.98 -2.28 16.55
N ASN A 177 -3.43 -2.89 15.49
CA ASN A 177 -3.29 -4.33 15.33
C ASN A 177 -1.87 -4.86 15.59
N GLY A 178 -1.01 -4.09 16.27
CA GLY A 178 0.42 -4.39 16.37
C GLY A 178 0.77 -5.80 16.85
N LYS A 179 0.10 -6.33 17.89
CA LYS A 179 0.33 -7.71 18.36
C LYS A 179 -0.08 -8.76 17.33
N LEU A 180 -1.24 -8.56 16.69
CA LEU A 180 -1.73 -9.48 15.66
C LEU A 180 -0.77 -9.47 14.46
N ALA A 181 -0.37 -8.27 14.03
CA ALA A 181 0.59 -8.07 12.94
C ALA A 181 1.90 -8.83 13.20
N SER A 182 2.51 -8.68 14.38
CA SER A 182 3.73 -9.41 14.74
C SER A 182 3.55 -10.93 14.69
N TRP A 183 2.46 -11.47 15.26
CA TRP A 183 2.19 -12.91 15.21
C TRP A 183 1.97 -13.42 13.79
N THR A 184 1.22 -12.68 12.98
CA THR A 184 0.98 -13.03 11.57
C THR A 184 2.24 -12.90 10.71
N SER A 185 3.12 -11.95 11.01
CA SER A 185 4.42 -11.83 10.34
C SER A 185 5.35 -13.00 10.67
N ILE A 186 5.41 -13.44 11.93
CA ILE A 186 6.19 -14.62 12.33
C ILE A 186 5.63 -15.87 11.63
N PHE A 187 4.32 -16.05 11.68
CA PHE A 187 3.67 -17.18 11.01
C PHE A 187 3.93 -17.18 9.50
N GLY A 188 3.73 -16.04 8.84
CA GLY A 188 3.99 -15.87 7.42
C GLY A 188 5.46 -16.14 7.05
N PHE A 189 6.41 -15.64 7.84
CA PHE A 189 7.84 -15.91 7.65
C PHE A 189 8.15 -17.40 7.77
N VAL A 190 7.63 -18.09 8.79
CA VAL A 190 7.84 -19.54 8.96
C VAL A 190 7.25 -20.32 7.79
N VAL A 191 6.05 -19.97 7.33
CA VAL A 191 5.41 -20.61 6.18
C VAL A 191 6.25 -20.40 4.92
N MET A 192 6.67 -19.16 4.64
CA MET A 192 7.49 -18.85 3.48
C MET A 192 8.83 -19.60 3.52
N MET A 193 9.55 -19.57 4.65
CA MET A 193 10.81 -20.30 4.81
C MET A 193 10.64 -21.82 4.68
N SER A 194 9.51 -22.37 5.15
CA SER A 194 9.22 -23.80 4.99
C SER A 194 8.96 -24.18 3.53
N LEU A 195 8.32 -23.28 2.77
CA LEU A 195 8.09 -23.48 1.34
C LEU A 195 9.39 -23.34 0.54
N ASP A 196 10.21 -22.35 0.83
CA ASP A 196 11.51 -22.13 0.19
C ASP A 196 12.45 -23.32 0.40
N VAL A 197 12.62 -23.78 1.64
CA VAL A 197 13.47 -24.94 1.97
C VAL A 197 12.85 -26.27 1.51
N GLY A 198 11.52 -26.36 1.49
CA GLY A 198 10.81 -27.59 1.13
C GLY A 198 10.67 -27.80 -0.38
N LEU A 199 10.68 -26.73 -1.17
CA LEU A 199 10.54 -26.74 -2.63
C LEU A 199 11.86 -26.37 -3.34
N GLY A 200 12.87 -25.85 -2.64
CA GLY A 200 14.21 -25.54 -3.16
C GLY A 200 15.15 -26.73 -3.16
#